data_AF-A0A925WZV9-F1
#
_entry.id   AF-A0A925WZV9-F1
#
_cell.length_a   1.000
_cell.length_b   1.000
_cell.length_c   1.000
_cell.angle_alpha   90.00
_cell.angle_beta   90.00
_cell.angle_gamma   90.00
#
_symmetry.space_group_name_H-M   'P 1'
#
loop_
_entity.id
_entity.type
_entity.pdbx_description
1 polymer ?
#
loop_
_entity_poly.entity_id
_entity_poly.type
_entity_poly.pdbx_seq_one_letter_code
_entity_poly.pdbx_strand_id
1 'polypeptide(L)'
;MSKKNRFAEAFKENFNLVGLAGAVALSAATLNPLPLIAVAIAEAAYLLFVPDSRWYDSRLAKRFDAEVDARREALKKQIFPYMSGAMQERFTRLEAIRVQIASQPPGSSGGGDDKWFREVVRKLDYLLEKFLTFAQKEAQFRAYLQSVHEQVGRDRGGPTARPPMPHRPQQRPVSQGGGEVMPADFDLFDAPRERRGRQDLPRRGETFVVVGEGADEQHPRSLSPRLADRWTQETVKTVQAHYHEEITGVNAALEEEDDLNTKAILTKRAEVLQQRGEYVGKIGKILTNLGHQMELLEDSFGLINDQMRARSPDQVLADIEGVVYQTDSMTKLLEELAPYEQDAERLAA
;
A
#
# COMPACT_ATOMS: atom_id res chain seq x y z
N MET A 1 3.75 -12.54 16.19
CA MET A 1 2.34 -12.35 16.57
C MET A 1 2.23 -12.15 18.08
N SER A 2 1.79 -10.98 18.54
CA SER A 2 1.46 -10.80 19.96
C SER A 2 0.31 -11.73 20.32
N LYS A 3 0.47 -12.61 21.32
CA LYS A 3 -0.62 -13.41 21.88
C LYS A 3 -1.65 -12.44 22.44
N LYS A 4 -2.66 -12.05 21.65
CA LYS A 4 -3.85 -11.39 22.18
C LYS A 4 -4.37 -12.26 23.33
N ASN A 5 -4.60 -11.62 24.46
CA ASN A 5 -4.91 -12.31 25.71
C ASN A 5 -6.29 -12.96 25.55
N ARG A 6 -6.34 -14.29 25.33
CA ARG A 6 -7.55 -15.06 25.01
C ARG A 6 -8.72 -14.79 25.97
N PHE A 7 -8.38 -14.51 27.23
CA PHE A 7 -9.31 -14.14 28.30
C PHE A 7 -10.02 -12.80 28.06
N ALA A 8 -9.33 -11.81 27.48
CA ALA A 8 -9.90 -10.49 27.21
C ALA A 8 -10.88 -10.50 26.02
N GLU A 9 -10.74 -11.47 25.12
CA GLU A 9 -11.63 -11.65 23.96
C GLU A 9 -12.91 -12.40 24.35
N ALA A 10 -12.80 -13.37 25.27
CA ALA A 10 -13.96 -14.04 25.87
C ALA A 10 -14.84 -13.08 26.70
N PHE A 11 -14.24 -12.10 27.39
CA PHE A 11 -14.96 -11.11 28.20
C PHE A 11 -15.78 -10.09 27.38
N LYS A 12 -15.49 -9.96 26.08
CA LYS A 12 -16.15 -8.98 25.18
C LYS A 12 -17.36 -9.53 24.42
N GLU A 13 -17.74 -10.80 24.60
CA GLU A 13 -18.94 -11.33 23.93
C GLU A 13 -20.23 -10.77 24.55
N ASN A 14 -21.18 -10.36 23.69
CA ASN A 14 -22.43 -9.68 24.06
C ASN A 14 -23.30 -10.42 25.11
N PHE A 15 -23.13 -11.74 25.26
CA PHE A 15 -23.85 -12.53 26.26
C PHE A 15 -23.39 -12.23 27.70
N ASN A 16 -22.10 -11.98 27.94
CA ASN A 16 -21.61 -11.61 29.27
C ASN A 16 -22.09 -10.21 29.65
N LEU A 17 -22.11 -9.27 28.70
CA LEU A 17 -22.60 -7.91 28.96
C LEU A 17 -24.08 -7.91 29.38
N VAL A 18 -24.93 -8.70 28.71
CA VAL A 18 -26.37 -8.82 29.04
C VAL A 18 -26.56 -9.57 30.36
N GLY A 19 -25.79 -10.62 30.62
CA GLY A 19 -25.83 -11.36 31.89
C GLY A 19 -25.43 -10.50 33.09
N LEU A 20 -24.37 -9.69 32.95
CA LEU A 20 -23.86 -8.82 34.00
C LEU A 20 -24.80 -7.63 34.25
N ALA A 21 -25.36 -7.05 33.19
CA ALA A 21 -26.41 -6.03 33.31
C ALA A 21 -27.67 -6.58 34.00
N GLY A 22 -28.09 -7.80 33.67
CA GLY A 22 -29.20 -8.49 34.34
C GLY A 22 -28.91 -8.78 35.82
N ALA A 23 -27.70 -9.20 36.15
CA ALA A 23 -27.26 -9.46 37.52
C ALA A 23 -27.22 -8.18 38.38
N VAL A 24 -26.73 -7.07 37.81
CA VAL A 24 -26.73 -5.76 38.45
C VAL A 24 -28.16 -5.27 38.68
N ALA A 25 -29.04 -5.40 37.69
CA ALA A 25 -30.45 -5.03 37.83
C ALA A 25 -31.17 -5.86 38.91
N LEU A 26 -30.95 -7.19 38.95
CA LEU A 26 -31.51 -8.08 39.97
C LEU A 26 -30.95 -7.80 41.36
N SER A 27 -29.65 -7.54 41.47
CA SER A 27 -28.99 -7.23 42.75
C SER A 27 -29.48 -5.89 43.30
N ALA A 28 -29.66 -4.88 42.45
CA ALA A 28 -30.22 -3.58 42.81
C ALA A 28 -31.70 -3.68 43.21
N ALA A 29 -32.50 -4.45 42.46
CA ALA A 29 -33.93 -4.64 42.73
C ALA A 29 -34.19 -5.41 44.02
N THR A 30 -33.32 -6.36 44.38
CA THR A 30 -33.47 -7.20 45.58
C THR A 30 -32.68 -6.68 46.78
N LEU A 31 -31.91 -5.58 46.64
CA LEU A 31 -30.98 -5.06 47.64
C LEU A 31 -30.05 -6.15 48.22
N ASN A 32 -29.78 -7.17 47.41
CA ASN A 32 -29.01 -8.34 47.80
C ASN A 32 -27.84 -8.50 46.85
N PRO A 33 -26.58 -8.55 47.33
CA PRO A 33 -25.40 -8.75 46.47
C PRO A 33 -25.25 -10.20 45.98
N LEU A 34 -26.01 -11.16 46.52
CA LEU A 34 -25.87 -12.58 46.19
C LEU A 34 -26.07 -12.91 44.70
N PRO A 35 -27.05 -12.33 43.95
CA PRO A 35 -27.16 -12.55 42.51
C PRO A 35 -25.93 -12.08 41.74
N LEU A 36 -25.32 -10.97 42.16
CA LEU A 36 -24.11 -10.43 41.54
C LEU A 36 -22.90 -11.32 41.81
N ILE A 37 -22.77 -11.83 43.04
CA ILE A 37 -21.73 -12.81 43.42
C ILE A 37 -21.92 -14.13 42.68
N ALA A 38 -23.16 -14.63 42.55
CA ALA A 38 -23.45 -15.87 41.84
C ALA A 38 -23.11 -15.79 40.34
N VAL A 39 -23.42 -14.66 39.70
CA VAL A 39 -23.04 -14.41 38.31
C VAL A 39 -21.53 -14.24 38.16
N ALA A 40 -20.86 -13.55 39.09
CA ALA A 40 -19.42 -13.45 39.09
C ALA A 40 -18.72 -14.82 39.26
N ILE A 41 -19.26 -15.71 40.11
CA ILE A 41 -18.75 -17.08 40.29
C ILE A 41 -19.00 -17.92 39.03
N ALA A 42 -20.18 -17.81 38.41
CA ALA A 42 -20.50 -18.50 37.17
C ALA A 42 -19.61 -18.03 36.00
N GLU A 43 -19.33 -16.74 35.91
CA GLU A 43 -18.43 -16.15 34.92
C GLU A 43 -16.97 -16.56 35.17
N ALA A 44 -16.52 -16.57 36.43
CA ALA A 44 -15.19 -17.08 36.80
C ALA A 44 -15.03 -18.57 36.46
N ALA A 45 -16.06 -19.39 36.69
CA ALA A 45 -16.09 -20.78 36.29
C ALA A 45 -16.09 -20.93 34.75
N TYR A 46 -16.90 -20.15 34.03
CA TYR A 46 -16.90 -20.13 32.57
C TYR A 46 -15.51 -19.78 32.01
N LEU A 47 -14.85 -18.75 32.55
CA LEU A 47 -13.49 -18.36 32.14
C LEU A 47 -12.41 -19.37 32.51
N LEU A 48 -12.64 -20.25 33.50
CA LEU A 48 -11.73 -21.33 33.88
C LEU A 48 -11.89 -22.58 33.01
N PHE A 49 -13.10 -22.87 32.51
CA PHE A 49 -13.41 -24.12 31.79
C PHE A 49 -13.55 -23.98 30.27
N VAL A 50 -13.88 -22.79 29.76
CA VAL A 50 -14.11 -22.54 28.32
C VAL A 50 -12.84 -22.39 27.48
N PRO A 51 -11.71 -21.81 27.98
CA PRO A 51 -10.51 -21.60 27.16
C PRO A 51 -9.87 -22.89 26.65
N ASP A 52 -10.09 -24.02 27.33
CA ASP A 52 -9.60 -25.35 26.96
C ASP A 52 -10.62 -26.18 26.17
N SER A 53 -11.80 -25.62 25.90
CA SER A 53 -12.81 -26.32 25.11
C SER A 53 -12.43 -26.29 23.62
N ARG A 54 -12.27 -27.48 23.02
CA ARG A 54 -12.01 -27.65 21.57
C ARG A 54 -13.04 -26.94 20.69
N TRP A 55 -14.25 -26.72 21.21
CA TRP A 55 -15.31 -25.95 20.54
C TRP A 55 -15.01 -24.45 20.46
N TYR A 56 -14.51 -23.84 21.54
CA TYR A 56 -14.15 -22.42 21.56
C TYR A 56 -12.94 -22.14 20.65
N ASP A 57 -11.93 -23.02 20.68
CA ASP A 57 -10.80 -22.96 19.74
C ASP A 57 -11.25 -23.06 18.27
N SER A 58 -12.18 -23.97 17.97
CA SER A 58 -12.74 -24.14 16.63
C SER A 58 -13.56 -22.92 16.18
N ARG A 59 -14.31 -22.29 17.10
CA ARG A 59 -15.11 -21.09 16.83
C ARG A 59 -14.22 -19.88 16.59
N LEU A 60 -13.19 -19.70 17.41
CA LEU A 60 -12.24 -18.60 17.31
C LEU A 60 -11.41 -18.71 16.02
N ALA A 61 -10.94 -19.92 15.68
CA ALA A 61 -10.26 -20.19 14.41
C ALA A 61 -11.14 -19.80 13.21
N LYS A 62 -12.42 -20.19 13.19
CA LYS A 62 -13.36 -19.80 12.12
C LYS A 62 -13.53 -18.30 11.98
N ARG A 63 -13.54 -17.54 13.08
CA ARG A 63 -13.63 -16.06 13.01
C ARG A 63 -12.36 -15.44 12.44
N PHE A 64 -11.19 -15.93 12.86
CA PHE A 64 -9.92 -15.47 12.32
C PHE A 64 -9.79 -15.80 10.82
N ASP A 65 -10.15 -17.02 10.41
CA ASP A 65 -10.11 -17.43 9.01
C ASP A 65 -11.05 -16.53 8.16
N ALA A 66 -12.26 -16.24 8.65
CA ALA A 66 -13.19 -15.33 7.97
C ALA A 66 -12.69 -13.87 7.93
N GLU A 67 -11.98 -13.40 8.97
CA GLU A 67 -11.38 -12.07 9.00
C GLU A 67 -10.26 -11.93 7.96
N VAL A 68 -9.41 -12.96 7.84
CA VAL A 68 -8.32 -13.01 6.85
C VAL A 68 -8.89 -12.98 5.43
N ASP A 69 -9.93 -13.77 5.15
CA ASP A 69 -10.58 -13.77 3.83
C ASP A 69 -11.25 -12.43 3.53
N ALA A 70 -11.95 -11.83 4.50
CA ALA A 70 -12.55 -10.51 4.34
C ALA A 70 -11.50 -9.41 4.09
N ARG A 71 -10.37 -9.45 4.79
CA ARG A 71 -9.26 -8.51 4.58
C ARG A 71 -8.67 -8.67 3.18
N ARG A 72 -8.42 -9.90 2.74
CA ARG A 72 -7.89 -10.18 1.40
C ARG A 72 -8.84 -9.70 0.32
N GLU A 73 -10.14 -9.95 0.45
CA GLU A 73 -11.14 -9.45 -0.49
C GLU A 73 -11.22 -7.92 -0.51
N ALA A 74 -11.06 -7.26 0.64
CA ALA A 74 -10.98 -5.81 0.70
C ALA A 74 -9.74 -5.27 -0.02
N LEU A 75 -8.56 -5.85 0.25
CA LEU A 75 -7.31 -5.51 -0.43
C LEU A 75 -7.40 -5.76 -1.94
N LYS A 76 -7.98 -6.90 -2.32
CA LYS A 76 -8.24 -7.27 -3.72
C LYS A 76 -9.04 -6.19 -4.41
N LYS A 77 -10.20 -5.81 -3.86
CA LYS A 77 -11.06 -4.74 -4.41
C LYS A 77 -10.35 -3.40 -4.52
N GLN A 78 -9.51 -3.07 -3.55
CA GLN A 78 -8.77 -1.81 -3.54
C GLN A 78 -7.65 -1.78 -4.58
N ILE A 79 -6.91 -2.88 -4.73
CA ILE A 79 -5.64 -2.90 -5.48
C ILE A 79 -5.85 -3.39 -6.92
N PHE A 80 -6.77 -4.33 -7.16
CA PHE A 80 -7.02 -4.93 -8.49
C PHE A 80 -7.17 -3.92 -9.63
N PRO A 81 -7.96 -2.84 -9.48
CA PRO A 81 -8.15 -1.88 -10.56
C PRO A 81 -6.86 -1.19 -11.04
N TYR A 82 -5.85 -1.13 -10.18
CA TYR A 82 -4.57 -0.47 -10.47
C TYR A 82 -3.47 -1.46 -10.89
N MET A 83 -3.75 -2.78 -10.84
CA MET A 83 -2.82 -3.81 -11.27
C MET A 83 -2.89 -4.05 -12.76
N SER A 84 -1.76 -4.40 -13.37
CA SER A 84 -1.73 -4.85 -14.77
C SER A 84 -2.49 -6.17 -14.94
N GLY A 85 -3.02 -6.43 -16.14
CA GLY A 85 -3.73 -7.67 -16.43
C GLY A 85 -2.90 -8.93 -16.14
N ALA A 86 -1.61 -8.93 -16.50
CA ALA A 86 -0.71 -10.04 -16.16
C ALA A 86 -0.59 -10.26 -14.64
N MET A 87 -0.54 -9.18 -13.85
CA MET A 87 -0.46 -9.29 -12.40
C MET A 87 -1.74 -9.85 -11.78
N GLN A 88 -2.90 -9.42 -12.30
CA GLN A 88 -4.19 -9.98 -11.89
C GLN A 88 -4.27 -11.48 -12.19
N GLU A 89 -3.86 -11.90 -13.39
CA GLU A 89 -3.82 -13.32 -13.77
C GLU A 89 -2.89 -14.14 -12.87
N ARG A 90 -1.69 -13.62 -12.55
CA ARG A 90 -0.74 -14.25 -11.61
C ARG A 90 -1.41 -14.47 -10.26
N PHE A 91 -2.02 -13.44 -9.69
CA PHE A 91 -2.74 -13.57 -8.41
C PHE A 91 -3.88 -14.58 -8.49
N THR A 92 -4.71 -14.54 -9.53
CA THR A 92 -5.83 -15.48 -9.71
C THR A 92 -5.34 -16.93 -9.78
N ARG A 93 -4.19 -17.19 -10.42
CA ARG A 93 -3.58 -18.53 -10.40
C ARG A 93 -3.14 -18.95 -9.01
N LEU A 94 -2.47 -18.08 -8.26
CA LEU A 94 -2.05 -18.36 -6.87
C LEU A 94 -3.25 -18.65 -5.96
N GLU A 95 -4.32 -17.86 -6.10
CA GLU A 95 -5.57 -18.04 -5.37
C GLU A 95 -6.22 -19.39 -5.72
N ALA A 96 -6.25 -19.77 -7.00
CA ALA A 96 -6.74 -21.07 -7.43
C ALA A 96 -5.91 -22.22 -6.85
N ILE A 97 -4.58 -22.13 -6.87
CA ILE A 97 -3.68 -23.12 -6.27
C ILE A 97 -3.95 -23.24 -4.76
N ARG A 98 -4.09 -22.12 -4.05
CA ARG A 98 -4.42 -22.13 -2.61
C ARG A 98 -5.75 -22.83 -2.36
N VAL A 99 -6.79 -22.53 -3.13
CA VAL A 99 -8.11 -23.16 -2.99
C VAL A 99 -8.02 -24.66 -3.27
N GLN A 100 -7.27 -25.06 -4.31
CA GLN A 100 -7.00 -26.45 -4.62
C GLN A 100 -6.32 -27.14 -3.44
N ILE A 101 -5.24 -26.57 -2.89
CA ILE A 101 -4.54 -27.07 -1.70
C ILE A 101 -5.52 -27.27 -0.55
N ALA A 102 -6.31 -26.25 -0.19
CA ALA A 102 -7.25 -26.30 0.92
C ALA A 102 -8.39 -27.32 0.74
N SER A 103 -8.73 -27.66 -0.51
CA SER A 103 -9.75 -28.68 -0.84
C SER A 103 -9.24 -30.11 -0.75
N GLN A 104 -7.92 -30.31 -0.69
CA GLN A 104 -7.36 -31.65 -0.54
C GLN A 104 -7.63 -32.16 0.87
N PRO A 105 -8.16 -33.39 1.04
CA PRO A 105 -8.30 -33.96 2.36
C PRO A 105 -6.91 -34.09 3.00
N PRO A 106 -6.73 -33.69 4.28
CA PRO A 106 -5.49 -33.99 4.98
C PRO A 106 -5.29 -35.51 4.90
N GLY A 107 -4.07 -35.94 4.57
CA GLY A 107 -3.75 -37.36 4.44
C GLY A 107 -4.29 -38.16 5.63
N SER A 108 -4.74 -39.38 5.38
CA SER A 108 -5.45 -40.23 6.36
C SER A 108 -4.60 -40.72 7.55
N SER A 109 -3.48 -40.07 7.87
CA SER A 109 -2.56 -40.47 8.94
C SER A 109 -2.90 -39.76 10.26
N GLY A 110 -3.98 -40.21 10.90
CA GLY A 110 -4.20 -40.13 12.36
C GLY A 110 -3.98 -38.79 13.07
N GLY A 111 -5.05 -38.02 13.29
CA GLY A 111 -5.28 -37.15 14.46
C GLY A 111 -4.41 -35.89 14.66
N GLY A 112 -3.15 -35.90 14.26
CA GLY A 112 -2.22 -34.75 14.30
C GLY A 112 -2.08 -34.02 12.96
N ASP A 113 -2.47 -34.67 11.86
CA ASP A 113 -2.28 -34.19 10.48
C ASP A 113 -3.09 -32.93 10.12
N ASP A 114 -4.19 -32.65 10.82
CA ASP A 114 -5.03 -31.49 10.51
C ASP A 114 -4.36 -30.16 10.93
N LYS A 115 -3.47 -30.18 11.92
CA LYS A 115 -2.86 -28.95 12.45
C LYS A 115 -1.79 -28.37 11.52
N TRP A 116 -0.89 -29.21 11.01
CA TRP A 116 0.17 -28.75 10.12
C TRP A 116 -0.41 -28.26 8.79
N PHE A 117 -1.42 -28.96 8.27
CA PHE A 117 -2.07 -28.60 7.02
C PHE A 117 -2.77 -27.23 7.12
N ARG A 118 -3.47 -26.97 8.23
CA ARG A 118 -4.03 -25.63 8.52
C ARG A 118 -2.97 -24.55 8.59
N GLU A 119 -1.81 -24.86 9.17
CA GLU A 119 -0.70 -23.91 9.24
C GLU A 119 -0.16 -23.59 7.84
N VAL A 120 0.00 -24.59 6.97
CA VAL A 120 0.34 -24.40 5.54
C VAL A 120 -0.65 -23.45 4.87
N VAL A 121 -1.95 -23.73 4.97
CA VAL A 121 -3.00 -22.90 4.35
C VAL A 121 -2.95 -21.46 4.86
N ARG A 122 -2.75 -21.25 6.17
CA ARG A 122 -2.61 -19.91 6.76
C ARG A 122 -1.39 -19.16 6.25
N LYS A 123 -0.24 -19.83 6.12
CA LYS A 123 0.95 -19.19 5.57
C LYS A 123 0.75 -18.87 4.08
N LEU A 124 0.07 -19.70 3.31
CA LEU A 124 -0.30 -19.39 1.92
C LEU A 124 -1.23 -18.16 1.83
N ASP A 125 -2.19 -18.04 2.75
CA ASP A 125 -3.05 -16.86 2.83
C ASP A 125 -2.27 -15.59 3.13
N TYR A 126 -1.32 -15.66 4.06
CA TYR A 126 -0.40 -14.57 4.35
C TYR A 126 0.42 -14.18 3.11
N LEU A 127 0.96 -15.16 2.38
CA LEU A 127 1.73 -14.90 1.16
C LEU A 127 0.87 -14.26 0.05
N LEU A 128 -0.42 -14.63 -0.06
CA LEU A 128 -1.35 -13.95 -0.98
C LEU A 128 -1.59 -12.49 -0.59
N GLU A 129 -1.76 -12.19 0.71
CA GLU A 129 -1.87 -10.80 1.19
C GLU A 129 -0.60 -10.00 0.86
N LYS A 130 0.58 -10.61 1.05
CA LYS A 130 1.86 -10.01 0.71
C LYS A 130 2.05 -9.79 -0.78
N PHE A 131 1.61 -10.72 -1.62
CA PHE A 131 1.58 -10.56 -3.06
C PHE A 131 0.80 -9.30 -3.46
N LEU A 132 -0.41 -9.11 -2.91
CA LEU A 132 -1.21 -7.90 -3.19
C LEU A 132 -0.48 -6.62 -2.78
N THR A 133 0.15 -6.64 -1.60
CA THR A 133 0.93 -5.49 -1.10
C THR A 133 2.11 -5.17 -2.04
N PHE A 134 2.82 -6.18 -2.52
CA PHE A 134 3.92 -6.02 -3.47
C PHE A 134 3.46 -5.53 -4.82
N ALA A 135 2.37 -6.08 -5.35
CA ALA A 135 1.79 -5.65 -6.61
C ALA A 135 1.31 -4.19 -6.56
N GLN A 136 0.73 -3.76 -5.43
CA GLN A 136 0.40 -2.36 -5.20
C GLN A 136 1.64 -1.46 -5.26
N LYS A 137 2.70 -1.84 -4.54
CA LYS A 137 3.95 -1.08 -4.50
C LYS A 137 4.65 -1.06 -5.86
N GLU A 138 4.63 -2.16 -6.60
CA GLU A 138 5.13 -2.20 -7.97
C GLU A 138 4.37 -1.22 -8.87
N ALA A 139 3.04 -1.23 -8.83
CA ALA A 139 2.21 -0.31 -9.61
C ALA A 139 2.51 1.16 -9.28
N GLN A 140 2.64 1.50 -7.99
CA GLN A 140 3.01 2.85 -7.54
C GLN A 140 4.37 3.29 -8.08
N PHE A 141 5.40 2.43 -7.96
CA PHE A 141 6.74 2.73 -8.43
C PHE A 141 6.83 2.84 -9.95
N ARG A 142 6.10 2.01 -10.70
CA ARG A 142 6.03 2.13 -12.16
C ARG A 142 5.37 3.42 -12.59
N ALA A 143 4.26 3.81 -11.94
CA ALA A 143 3.59 5.07 -12.21
C ALA A 143 4.52 6.27 -11.93
N TYR A 144 5.29 6.21 -10.84
CA TYR A 144 6.31 7.23 -10.56
C TYR A 144 7.41 7.28 -11.62
N LEU A 145 7.99 6.14 -12.01
CA LEU A 145 9.02 6.13 -13.07
C LEU A 145 8.49 6.67 -14.39
N GLN A 146 7.24 6.33 -14.73
CA GLN A 146 6.59 6.83 -15.93
C GLN A 146 6.39 8.35 -15.87
N SER A 147 5.90 8.90 -14.74
CA SER A 147 5.67 10.34 -14.62
C SER A 147 6.98 11.14 -14.71
N VAL A 148 8.06 10.63 -14.11
CA VAL A 148 9.39 11.25 -14.22
C VAL A 148 9.94 11.13 -15.64
N HIS A 149 9.77 9.99 -16.30
CA HIS A 149 10.19 9.80 -17.68
C HIS A 149 9.46 10.75 -18.66
N GLU A 150 8.15 10.93 -18.47
CA GLU A 150 7.36 11.90 -19.25
C GLU A 150 7.77 13.35 -18.98
N GLN A 151 8.16 13.68 -17.74
CA GLN A 151 8.76 14.97 -17.41
C GLN A 151 10.06 15.19 -18.18
N VAL A 152 10.99 14.23 -18.14
CA VAL A 152 12.26 14.28 -18.88
C VAL A 152 12.02 14.43 -20.39
N GLY A 153 11.02 13.73 -20.93
CA GLY A 153 10.63 13.84 -22.34
C GLY A 153 10.12 15.25 -22.70
N ARG A 154 9.33 15.89 -21.83
CA ARG A 154 8.86 17.27 -22.00
C ARG A 154 10.01 18.28 -21.94
N ASP A 155 10.94 18.09 -21.01
CA ASP A 155 12.09 18.99 -20.83
C ASP A 155 13.06 18.93 -22.03
N ARG A 156 13.17 17.76 -22.69
CA ARG A 156 13.95 17.58 -23.93
C ARG A 156 13.22 18.03 -25.20
N GLY A 157 11.90 17.85 -25.26
CA GLY A 157 11.08 18.08 -26.47
C GLY A 157 10.40 19.44 -26.55
N GLY A 158 10.35 20.21 -25.45
CA GLY A 158 9.85 21.57 -25.45
C GLY A 158 10.76 22.50 -26.26
N PRO A 159 10.21 23.49 -27.02
CA PRO A 159 11.03 24.56 -27.53
C PRO A 159 11.72 25.18 -26.33
N THR A 160 13.04 25.21 -26.34
CA THR A 160 13.85 26.05 -25.45
C THR A 160 13.47 27.51 -25.70
N ALA A 161 12.32 27.94 -25.19
CA ALA A 161 12.21 29.26 -24.63
C ALA A 161 13.13 29.23 -23.41
N ARG A 162 14.44 29.39 -23.68
CA ARG A 162 15.33 29.99 -22.70
C ARG A 162 14.51 31.14 -22.11
N PRO A 163 14.22 31.17 -20.80
CA PRO A 163 13.65 32.37 -20.23
C PRO A 163 14.54 33.51 -20.75
N PRO A 164 13.96 34.55 -21.37
CA PRO A 164 14.76 35.67 -21.85
C PRO A 164 15.64 36.05 -20.67
N MET A 165 16.95 35.91 -20.85
CA MET A 165 17.94 36.35 -19.88
C MET A 165 17.44 37.69 -19.37
N PRO A 166 17.23 37.89 -18.05
CA PRO A 166 16.76 39.16 -17.56
C PRO A 166 17.70 40.20 -18.15
N HIS A 167 17.17 41.01 -19.07
CA HIS A 167 17.92 42.12 -19.62
C HIS A 167 18.43 42.87 -18.41
N ARG A 168 19.76 42.86 -18.23
CA ARG A 168 20.48 43.61 -17.21
C ARG A 168 19.76 44.95 -17.09
N PRO A 169 19.08 45.25 -15.97
CA PRO A 169 18.31 46.48 -15.87
C PRO A 169 19.31 47.60 -16.07
N GLN A 170 19.17 48.34 -17.19
CA GLN A 170 19.83 49.62 -17.33
C GLN A 170 19.41 50.43 -16.12
N GLN A 171 20.38 50.72 -15.26
CA GLN A 171 20.21 51.55 -14.08
C GLN A 171 19.60 52.89 -14.54
N ARG A 172 18.30 53.06 -14.32
CA ARG A 172 17.68 54.38 -14.41
C ARG A 172 18.07 55.13 -13.13
N PRO A 173 18.51 56.40 -13.23
CA PRO A 173 18.76 57.21 -12.06
C PRO A 173 17.46 57.42 -11.28
N VAL A 174 17.50 57.07 -9.99
CA VAL A 174 16.41 57.27 -9.04
C VAL A 174 16.29 58.76 -8.76
N SER A 175 15.17 59.35 -9.19
CA SER A 175 14.75 60.69 -8.77
C SER A 175 13.98 60.57 -7.46
N GLN A 176 14.43 61.29 -6.44
CA GLN A 176 13.77 61.48 -5.15
C GLN A 176 12.44 62.22 -5.29
N GLY A 177 11.50 61.88 -4.40
CA GLY A 177 10.27 62.61 -4.09
C GLY A 177 9.05 61.67 -4.13
N GLY A 178 8.21 61.52 -3.12
CA GLY A 178 8.04 62.20 -1.85
C GLY A 178 6.55 62.07 -1.46
N GLY A 179 6.26 61.60 -0.25
CA GLY A 179 4.94 61.63 0.41
C GLY A 179 3.82 60.78 -0.22
N GLU A 180 2.72 60.42 0.44
CA GLU A 180 2.29 60.46 1.84
C GLU A 180 0.89 59.78 1.87
N VAL A 181 0.47 59.32 3.05
CA VAL A 181 -0.92 59.05 3.50
C VAL A 181 -1.65 57.77 3.00
N MET A 182 -1.78 56.80 3.93
CA MET A 182 -2.95 55.93 4.05
C MET A 182 -4.13 56.69 4.69
N PRO A 183 -5.37 56.25 4.48
CA PRO A 183 -6.05 55.70 5.65
C PRO A 183 -6.88 54.43 5.40
N ALA A 184 -7.33 53.94 6.54
CA ALA A 184 -8.03 52.72 6.90
C ALA A 184 -9.46 52.54 6.32
N ASP A 185 -10.03 51.40 6.71
CA ASP A 185 -11.45 51.06 6.82
C ASP A 185 -12.09 50.35 5.63
N PHE A 186 -12.22 49.01 5.76
CA PHE A 186 -13.34 48.27 5.19
C PHE A 186 -13.61 46.97 5.97
N ASP A 187 -14.34 47.10 7.09
CA ASP A 187 -15.14 46.03 7.68
C ASP A 187 -16.56 46.14 7.11
N LEU A 188 -17.10 45.13 6.41
CA LEU A 188 -18.53 44.75 6.47
C LEU A 188 -18.91 43.53 5.62
N PHE A 189 -19.80 42.71 6.21
CA PHE A 189 -20.74 41.72 5.63
C PHE A 189 -20.46 40.21 5.73
N ASP A 190 -20.98 39.63 6.81
CA ASP A 190 -22.08 38.64 6.87
C ASP A 190 -22.09 37.43 5.93
N ALA A 191 -21.94 36.25 6.55
CA ALA A 191 -22.66 35.02 6.19
C ALA A 191 -24.06 35.01 6.88
N PRO A 192 -24.98 34.02 6.73
CA PRO A 192 -25.02 32.84 5.85
C PRO A 192 -26.37 32.65 5.12
N ARG A 193 -26.45 31.76 4.11
CA ARG A 193 -27.74 31.16 3.72
C ARG A 193 -27.63 29.67 3.40
N GLU A 194 -28.26 28.90 4.28
CA GLU A 194 -28.78 27.56 4.05
C GLU A 194 -29.73 27.53 2.85
N ARG A 195 -29.64 26.50 2.01
CA ARG A 195 -30.82 25.97 1.30
C ARG A 195 -30.79 24.44 1.28
N ARG A 196 -31.76 23.87 2.00
CA ARG A 196 -32.21 22.48 1.89
C ARG A 196 -32.77 22.19 0.50
N GLY A 197 -32.40 21.02 -0.02
CA GLY A 197 -33.33 19.97 -0.42
C GLY A 197 -34.12 20.15 -1.71
N ARG A 198 -33.83 19.30 -2.70
CA ARG A 198 -34.88 18.60 -3.46
C ARG A 198 -34.34 17.34 -4.14
N GLN A 199 -34.89 16.20 -3.73
CA GLN A 199 -34.99 14.98 -4.53
C GLN A 199 -35.83 15.28 -5.77
N ASP A 200 -35.47 14.70 -6.92
CA ASP A 200 -36.40 13.94 -7.77
C ASP A 200 -35.64 13.33 -8.97
N LEU A 201 -35.80 12.01 -9.12
CA LEU A 201 -35.41 11.22 -10.31
C LEU A 201 -36.46 11.40 -11.42
N PRO A 202 -36.08 11.17 -12.69
CA PRO A 202 -36.71 10.03 -13.35
C PRO A 202 -35.77 9.17 -14.23
N ARG A 203 -36.21 7.92 -14.39
CA ARG A 203 -35.76 6.89 -15.34
C ARG A 203 -35.93 7.34 -16.80
N ARG A 204 -35.05 6.87 -17.71
CA ARG A 204 -35.33 5.82 -18.74
C ARG A 204 -34.45 6.01 -19.99
N GLY A 205 -33.62 4.99 -20.25
CA GLY A 205 -33.15 4.50 -21.56
C GLY A 205 -32.77 5.48 -22.66
N GLU A 206 -31.46 5.69 -22.85
CA GLU A 206 -30.88 5.95 -24.16
C GLU A 206 -29.61 5.11 -24.32
N THR A 207 -29.62 4.30 -25.37
CA THR A 207 -28.51 3.48 -25.84
C THR A 207 -27.47 4.41 -26.45
N PHE A 208 -26.42 4.74 -25.70
CA PHE A 208 -25.31 5.52 -26.22
C PHE A 208 -24.27 4.57 -26.83
N VAL A 209 -24.30 4.45 -28.16
CA VAL A 209 -23.20 3.87 -28.94
C VAL A 209 -22.11 4.94 -28.99
N VAL A 210 -21.09 4.82 -28.13
CA VAL A 210 -19.84 5.57 -28.30
C VAL A 210 -18.99 4.79 -29.30
N VAL A 211 -19.06 5.22 -30.57
CA VAL A 211 -17.97 5.01 -31.52
C VAL A 211 -16.85 5.97 -31.12
N GLY A 212 -15.84 5.45 -30.42
CA GLY A 212 -14.60 6.13 -30.12
C GLY A 212 -13.46 5.44 -30.85
N GLU A 213 -13.34 5.73 -32.14
CA GLU A 213 -12.21 5.36 -32.99
C GLU A 213 -11.16 6.49 -32.88
N GLY A 214 -9.92 6.15 -32.52
CA GLY A 214 -8.76 7.01 -32.75
C GLY A 214 -8.20 7.78 -31.55
N ALA A 215 -7.52 7.07 -30.64
CA ALA A 215 -6.29 7.55 -30.00
C ALA A 215 -5.48 6.32 -29.56
N ASP A 216 -4.26 6.19 -30.07
CA ASP A 216 -3.28 5.18 -29.66
C ASP A 216 -2.98 5.31 -28.16
N GLU A 217 -3.75 4.64 -27.32
CA GLU A 217 -3.38 4.39 -25.94
C GLU A 217 -2.21 3.40 -25.93
N GLN A 218 -1.00 3.95 -25.90
CA GLN A 218 0.22 3.25 -25.48
C GLN A 218 0.16 2.96 -23.97
N HIS A 219 -0.90 2.30 -23.51
CA HIS A 219 -0.84 1.55 -22.28
C HIS A 219 0.09 0.35 -22.52
N PRO A 220 1.10 0.09 -21.68
CA PRO A 220 1.89 -1.12 -21.79
C PRO A 220 0.96 -2.32 -21.54
N ARG A 221 0.46 -2.90 -22.63
CA ARG A 221 -0.17 -4.22 -22.66
C ARG A 221 0.71 -5.16 -21.86
N SER A 222 0.17 -5.70 -20.77
CA SER A 222 0.72 -6.73 -19.89
C SER A 222 2.08 -7.28 -20.36
N LEU A 223 3.16 -6.55 -20.05
CA LEU A 223 4.50 -6.94 -20.49
C LEU A 223 4.87 -8.25 -19.78
N SER A 224 5.43 -9.20 -20.53
CA SER A 224 6.12 -10.36 -19.93
C SER A 224 7.09 -9.87 -18.85
N PRO A 225 7.29 -10.57 -17.72
CA PRO A 225 8.20 -10.15 -16.65
C PRO A 225 9.57 -9.66 -17.17
N ARG A 226 10.13 -10.36 -18.15
CA ARG A 226 11.40 -10.00 -18.81
C ARG A 226 11.35 -8.68 -19.59
N LEU A 227 10.20 -8.34 -20.19
CA LEU A 227 10.00 -7.08 -20.90
C LEU A 227 9.75 -5.94 -19.92
N ALA A 228 9.03 -6.22 -18.82
CA ALA A 228 8.78 -5.26 -17.77
C ALA A 228 10.08 -4.82 -17.07
N ASP A 229 11.04 -5.73 -16.90
CA ASP A 229 12.38 -5.43 -16.38
C ASP A 229 13.20 -4.58 -17.35
N ARG A 230 13.17 -4.89 -18.64
CA ARG A 230 13.87 -4.10 -19.66
C ARG A 230 13.37 -2.67 -19.71
N TRP A 231 12.05 -2.49 -19.71
CA TRP A 231 11.45 -1.14 -19.66
C TRP A 231 11.89 -0.38 -18.42
N THR A 232 11.87 -1.02 -17.24
CA THR A 232 12.32 -0.39 -15.99
C THR A 232 13.78 0.06 -16.11
N GLN A 233 14.66 -0.81 -16.60
CA GLN A 233 16.09 -0.51 -16.75
C GLN A 233 16.34 0.62 -17.75
N GLU A 234 15.66 0.61 -18.89
CA GLU A 234 15.78 1.65 -19.91
C GLU A 234 15.25 3.01 -19.41
N THR A 235 14.12 2.98 -18.71
CA THR A 235 13.50 4.19 -18.12
C THR A 235 14.43 4.80 -17.09
N VAL A 236 14.93 4.00 -16.14
CA VAL A 236 15.87 4.45 -15.11
C VAL A 236 17.13 5.01 -15.74
N LYS A 237 17.72 4.32 -16.73
CA LYS A 237 18.90 4.79 -17.45
C LYS A 237 18.66 6.15 -18.12
N THR A 238 17.53 6.30 -18.79
CA THR A 238 17.17 7.54 -19.51
C THR A 238 17.00 8.71 -18.55
N VAL A 239 16.27 8.50 -17.46
CA VAL A 239 16.04 9.53 -16.43
C VAL A 239 17.33 9.91 -15.70
N GLN A 240 18.16 8.93 -15.32
CA GLN A 240 19.44 9.21 -14.66
C GLN A 240 20.42 9.94 -15.58
N ALA A 241 20.46 9.61 -16.87
CA ALA A 241 21.28 10.34 -17.84
C ALA A 241 20.84 11.81 -17.94
N HIS A 242 19.54 12.07 -17.95
CA HIS A 242 19.02 13.44 -17.96
C HIS A 242 19.40 14.23 -16.70
N TYR A 243 19.24 13.67 -15.50
CA TYR A 243 19.67 14.36 -14.28
C TYR A 243 21.18 14.59 -14.24
N HIS A 244 21.97 13.66 -14.77
CA HIS A 244 23.41 13.86 -14.89
C HIS A 244 23.75 15.06 -15.79
N GLU A 245 23.11 15.16 -16.97
CA GLU A 245 23.24 16.30 -17.88
C GLU A 245 22.85 17.63 -17.20
N GLU A 246 21.72 17.65 -16.48
CA GLU A 246 21.27 18.85 -15.75
C GLU A 246 22.25 19.24 -14.63
N ILE A 247 22.75 18.29 -13.85
CA ILE A 247 23.73 18.54 -12.78
C ILE A 247 25.00 19.13 -13.37
N THR A 248 25.50 18.58 -14.49
CA THR A 248 26.66 19.15 -15.20
C THR A 248 26.39 20.59 -15.63
N GLY A 249 25.21 20.89 -16.16
CA GLY A 249 24.83 22.25 -16.54
C GLY A 249 24.74 23.21 -15.35
N VAL A 250 24.17 22.77 -14.22
CA VAL A 250 24.08 23.57 -12.98
C VAL A 250 25.47 23.83 -12.40
N ASN A 251 26.35 22.83 -12.40
CA ASN A 251 27.72 22.98 -11.91
C ASN A 251 28.54 23.95 -12.77
N ALA A 252 28.39 23.91 -14.10
CA ALA A 252 29.02 24.89 -14.99
C ALA A 252 28.53 26.32 -14.70
N ALA A 253 27.22 26.50 -14.49
CA ALA A 253 26.67 27.81 -14.10
C ALA A 253 27.17 28.28 -12.72
N LEU A 254 27.39 27.35 -11.80
CA LEU A 254 27.91 27.63 -10.45
C LEU A 254 29.36 28.13 -10.49
N GLU A 255 30.17 27.62 -11.42
CA GLU A 255 31.55 28.08 -11.66
C GLU A 255 31.61 29.51 -12.22
N GLU A 256 30.65 29.89 -13.06
CA GLU A 256 30.57 31.22 -13.69
C GLU A 256 29.88 32.29 -12.84
N GLU A 257 29.09 31.89 -11.84
CA GLU A 257 28.35 32.81 -10.98
C GLU A 257 29.28 33.52 -9.99
N ASP A 258 28.98 34.76 -9.61
CA ASP A 258 29.72 35.53 -8.61
C ASP A 258 28.86 35.89 -7.39
N ASP A 259 27.55 36.01 -7.57
CA ASP A 259 26.62 36.32 -6.49
C ASP A 259 26.47 35.15 -5.50
N LEU A 260 26.72 35.42 -4.22
CA LEU A 260 26.70 34.40 -3.16
C LEU A 260 25.32 33.77 -2.98
N ASN A 261 24.25 34.56 -3.11
CA ASN A 261 22.89 34.05 -2.96
C ASN A 261 22.52 33.12 -4.11
N THR A 262 22.87 33.49 -5.33
CA THR A 262 22.63 32.69 -6.54
C THR A 262 23.44 31.40 -6.50
N LYS A 263 24.71 31.44 -6.05
CA LYS A 263 25.51 30.23 -5.78
C LYS A 263 24.83 29.29 -4.82
N ALA A 264 24.32 29.79 -3.69
CA ALA A 264 23.64 28.95 -2.71
C ALA A 264 22.41 28.23 -3.30
N ILE A 265 21.65 28.92 -4.15
CA ILE A 265 20.50 28.34 -4.86
C ILE A 265 20.95 27.27 -5.87
N LEU A 266 21.99 27.53 -6.66
CA LEU A 266 22.52 26.57 -7.64
C LEU A 266 23.08 25.32 -6.95
N THR A 267 23.83 25.48 -5.86
CA THR A 267 24.29 24.36 -5.03
C THR A 267 23.11 23.52 -4.56
N LYS A 268 22.06 24.17 -4.03
CA LYS A 268 20.90 23.45 -3.53
C LYS A 268 20.16 22.72 -4.66
N ARG A 269 20.05 23.32 -5.83
CA ARG A 269 19.47 22.68 -7.02
C ARG A 269 20.27 21.43 -7.42
N ALA A 270 21.60 21.51 -7.46
CA ALA A 270 22.44 20.36 -7.79
C ALA A 270 22.25 19.20 -6.80
N GLU A 271 22.20 19.51 -5.49
CA GLU A 271 21.90 18.50 -4.45
C GLU A 271 20.55 17.82 -4.68
N VAL A 272 19.51 18.58 -4.97
CA VAL A 272 18.16 18.05 -5.21
C VAL A 272 18.14 17.15 -6.45
N LEU A 273 18.76 17.58 -7.55
CA LEU A 273 18.85 16.76 -8.77
C LEU A 273 19.61 15.46 -8.53
N GLN A 274 20.70 15.51 -7.76
CA GLN A 274 21.46 14.31 -7.38
C GLN A 274 20.58 13.35 -6.59
N GLN A 275 19.87 13.83 -5.55
CA GLN A 275 18.99 13.01 -4.73
C GLN A 275 17.86 12.37 -5.55
N ARG A 276 17.25 13.13 -6.49
CA ARG A 276 16.23 12.60 -7.42
C ARG A 276 16.80 11.49 -8.31
N GLY A 277 17.98 11.67 -8.87
CA GLY A 277 18.64 10.65 -9.69
C GLY A 277 19.00 9.38 -8.92
N GLU A 278 19.47 9.51 -7.68
CA GLU A 278 19.73 8.38 -6.78
C GLU A 278 18.43 7.64 -6.42
N TYR A 279 17.36 8.37 -6.12
CA TYR A 279 16.06 7.80 -5.79
C TYR A 279 15.45 6.98 -6.93
N VAL A 280 15.48 7.51 -8.17
CA VAL A 280 15.07 6.78 -9.38
C VAL A 280 15.86 5.47 -9.54
N GLY A 281 17.17 5.52 -9.30
CA GLY A 281 18.02 4.33 -9.34
C GLY A 281 17.66 3.28 -8.30
N LYS A 282 17.30 3.72 -7.07
CA LYS A 282 16.81 2.83 -6.02
C LYS A 282 15.50 2.17 -6.44
N ILE A 283 14.52 2.93 -6.94
CA ILE A 283 13.24 2.41 -7.44
C ILE A 283 13.44 1.32 -8.49
N GLY A 284 14.34 1.52 -9.45
CA GLY A 284 14.65 0.51 -10.46
C GLY A 284 15.07 -0.83 -9.86
N LYS A 285 15.97 -0.80 -8.87
CA LYS A 285 16.44 -2.01 -8.17
C LYS A 285 15.31 -2.70 -7.40
N ILE A 286 14.45 -1.93 -6.73
CA ILE A 286 13.32 -2.47 -5.97
C ILE A 286 12.31 -3.13 -6.89
N LEU A 287 11.96 -2.50 -8.01
CA LEU A 287 11.05 -3.08 -9.00
C LEU A 287 11.56 -4.42 -9.52
N THR A 288 12.87 -4.52 -9.79
CA THR A 288 13.51 -5.77 -10.21
C THR A 288 13.39 -6.82 -9.11
N ASN A 289 13.70 -6.46 -7.86
CA ASN A 289 13.61 -7.35 -6.72
C ASN A 289 12.16 -7.81 -6.46
N LEU A 290 11.17 -6.91 -6.54
CA LEU A 290 9.75 -7.25 -6.39
C LEU A 290 9.33 -8.26 -7.45
N GLY A 291 9.75 -8.05 -8.72
CA GLY A 291 9.56 -8.99 -9.82
C GLY A 291 10.01 -10.40 -9.43
N HIS A 292 11.27 -10.54 -9.01
CA HIS A 292 11.84 -11.83 -8.57
C HIS A 292 11.13 -12.43 -7.36
N GLN A 293 10.74 -11.61 -6.37
CA GLN A 293 10.01 -12.12 -5.20
C GLN A 293 8.65 -12.68 -5.58
N MET A 294 7.91 -12.02 -6.48
CA MET A 294 6.63 -12.55 -6.95
C MET A 294 6.78 -13.81 -7.80
N GLU A 295 7.84 -13.91 -8.62
CA GLU A 295 8.16 -15.16 -9.34
C GLU A 295 8.46 -16.29 -8.36
N LEU A 296 9.27 -16.02 -7.33
CA LEU A 296 9.56 -16.99 -6.28
C LEU A 296 8.28 -17.44 -5.55
N LEU A 297 7.34 -16.53 -5.27
CA LEU A 297 6.04 -16.88 -4.67
C LEU A 297 5.25 -17.83 -5.57
N GLU A 298 5.21 -17.59 -6.87
CA GLU A 298 4.57 -18.51 -7.84
C GLU A 298 5.22 -19.88 -7.87
N ASP A 299 6.54 -19.94 -7.97
CA ASP A 299 7.27 -21.20 -7.98
C ASP A 299 7.07 -21.96 -6.67
N SER A 300 7.04 -21.25 -5.54
CA SER A 300 6.80 -21.85 -4.22
C SER A 300 5.39 -22.42 -4.11
N PHE A 301 4.35 -21.71 -4.57
CA PHE A 301 2.98 -22.23 -4.57
C PHE A 301 2.85 -23.48 -5.43
N GLY A 302 3.47 -23.48 -6.62
CA GLY A 302 3.50 -24.66 -7.49
C GLY A 302 4.20 -25.84 -6.82
N LEU A 303 5.39 -25.60 -6.26
CA LEU A 303 6.17 -26.62 -5.55
C LEU A 303 5.39 -27.22 -4.38
N ILE A 304 4.77 -26.39 -3.55
CA ILE A 304 3.96 -26.82 -2.41
C ILE A 304 2.79 -27.66 -2.90
N ASN A 305 2.05 -27.20 -3.90
CA ASN A 305 0.92 -27.94 -4.45
C ASN A 305 1.30 -29.34 -4.96
N ASP A 306 2.42 -29.44 -5.67
CA ASP A 306 2.89 -30.70 -6.25
C ASP A 306 3.46 -31.65 -5.18
N GLN A 307 4.12 -31.12 -4.16
CA GLN A 307 4.87 -31.91 -3.18
C GLN A 307 4.13 -32.17 -1.88
N MET A 308 2.98 -31.54 -1.66
CA MET A 308 2.21 -31.65 -0.41
C MET A 308 1.86 -33.09 -0.03
N ARG A 309 1.71 -33.99 -1.01
CA ARG A 309 1.44 -35.42 -0.77
C ARG A 309 2.69 -36.30 -0.73
N ALA A 310 3.80 -35.81 -1.27
CA ALA A 310 5.02 -36.58 -1.47
C ALA A 310 6.09 -36.30 -0.39
N ARG A 311 6.03 -35.14 0.29
CA ARG A 311 6.98 -34.73 1.32
C ARG A 311 6.41 -34.83 2.73
N SER A 312 7.30 -34.87 3.72
CA SER A 312 6.89 -34.79 5.12
C SER A 312 6.30 -33.41 5.44
N PRO A 313 5.32 -33.34 6.35
CA PRO A 313 4.76 -32.08 6.83
C PRO A 313 5.79 -31.04 7.26
N ASP A 314 6.81 -31.47 8.01
CA ASP A 314 7.85 -30.59 8.53
C ASP A 314 8.69 -29.95 7.41
N GLN A 315 8.97 -30.69 6.33
CA GLN A 315 9.72 -30.16 5.20
C GLN A 315 8.91 -29.11 4.44
N VAL A 316 7.62 -29.38 4.18
CA VAL A 316 6.73 -28.43 3.49
C VAL A 316 6.59 -27.14 4.31
N LEU A 317 6.44 -27.26 5.63
CA LEU A 317 6.39 -26.10 6.52
C LEU A 317 7.70 -25.31 6.52
N ALA A 318 8.84 -25.97 6.60
CA ALA A 318 10.15 -25.32 6.55
C ALA A 318 10.37 -24.56 5.23
N ASP A 319 9.98 -25.16 4.10
CA ASP A 319 10.07 -24.53 2.78
C ASP A 319 9.21 -23.25 2.73
N ILE A 320 7.97 -23.31 3.23
CA ILE A 320 7.08 -22.14 3.31
C ILE A 320 7.62 -21.07 4.26
N GLU A 321 8.18 -21.46 5.41
CA GLU A 321 8.76 -20.52 6.36
C GLU A 321 9.95 -19.75 5.77
N GLY A 322 10.76 -20.40 4.93
CA GLY A 322 11.80 -19.73 4.17
C GLY A 322 11.24 -18.63 3.26
N VAL A 323 10.16 -18.92 2.54
CA VAL A 323 9.49 -17.96 1.64
C VAL A 323 8.86 -16.81 2.42
N VAL A 324 8.20 -17.09 3.55
CA VAL A 324 7.64 -16.08 4.45
C VAL A 324 8.74 -15.16 4.97
N TYR A 325 9.86 -15.72 5.42
CA TYR A 325 10.99 -14.94 5.93
C TYR A 325 11.59 -14.00 4.86
N GLN A 326 11.71 -14.48 3.62
CA GLN A 326 12.18 -13.66 2.50
C GLN A 326 11.21 -12.54 2.16
N THR A 327 9.90 -12.83 2.17
CA THR A 327 8.82 -11.84 1.97
C THR A 327 8.83 -10.76 3.05
N ASP A 328 9.08 -11.13 4.31
CA ASP A 328 9.18 -10.18 5.42
C ASP A 328 10.42 -9.29 5.30
N SER A 329 11.54 -9.86 4.86
CA SER A 329 12.77 -9.12 4.60
C SER A 329 12.57 -8.07 3.50
N MET A 330 11.83 -8.42 2.44
CA MET A 330 11.46 -7.47 1.38
C MET A 330 10.52 -6.37 1.89
N THR A 331 9.57 -6.72 2.77
CA THR A 331 8.68 -5.72 3.39
C THR A 331 9.49 -4.68 4.15
N LYS A 332 10.49 -5.09 4.93
CA LYS A 332 11.38 -4.15 5.65
C LYS A 332 12.15 -3.24 4.71
N LEU A 333 12.65 -3.78 3.60
CA LEU A 333 13.32 -2.97 2.58
C LEU A 333 12.38 -1.89 2.01
N LEU A 334 11.11 -2.22 1.78
CA LEU A 334 10.09 -1.24 1.36
C LEU A 334 9.84 -0.17 2.44
N GLU A 335 9.81 -0.55 3.71
CA GLU A 335 9.63 0.38 4.84
C GLU A 335 10.82 1.35 4.97
N GLU A 336 12.05 0.89 4.74
CA GLU A 336 13.26 1.73 4.72
C GLU A 336 13.23 2.82 3.64
N LEU A 337 12.37 2.68 2.63
CA LEU A 337 12.23 3.63 1.53
C LEU A 337 11.12 4.66 1.73
N ALA A 338 10.22 4.42 2.69
CA ALA A 338 9.13 5.35 3.00
C ALA A 338 9.60 6.80 3.30
N PRO A 339 10.76 7.03 3.96
CA PRO A 339 11.26 8.40 4.15
C PRO A 339 11.55 9.12 2.82
N TYR A 340 12.07 8.40 1.82
CA TYR A 340 12.38 8.98 0.52
C TYR A 340 11.13 9.26 -0.31
N GLU A 341 10.06 8.48 -0.15
CA GLU A 341 8.75 8.78 -0.75
C GLU A 341 8.25 10.14 -0.23
N GLN A 342 8.32 10.37 1.08
CA GLN A 342 7.88 11.63 1.71
C GLN A 342 8.73 12.84 1.30
N ASP A 343 10.05 12.67 1.22
CA ASP A 343 10.95 13.74 0.79
C ASP A 343 10.79 14.04 -0.71
N ALA A 344 10.58 13.02 -1.55
CA ALA A 344 10.29 13.21 -2.96
C ALA A 344 8.95 13.93 -3.20
N GLU A 345 7.90 13.57 -2.44
CA GLU A 345 6.60 14.25 -2.50
C GLU A 345 6.70 15.72 -2.05
N ARG A 346 7.46 16.00 -0.99
CA ARG A 346 7.71 17.38 -0.53
C ARG A 346 8.49 18.23 -1.52
N LEU A 347 9.37 17.62 -2.31
CA LEU A 347 10.16 18.31 -3.33
C LEU A 347 9.38 18.49 -4.64
N ALA A 348 8.31 17.72 -4.84
CA ALA A 348 7.44 17.79 -6.01
C ALA A 348 6.23 18.72 -5.83
N ALA A 349 5.82 18.98 -4.57
CA ALA A 349 4.81 19.97 -4.19
C ALA A 349 5.42 21.37 -4.07
#